data_AF-A0A7L4CRN9-F1
#
_entry.id   AF-A0A7L4CRN9-F1
#
_cell.length_a   1.000
_cell.length_b   1.000
_cell.length_c   1.000
_cell.angle_alpha   90.00
_cell.angle_beta   90.00
_cell.angle_gamma   90.00
#
_symmetry.space_group_name_H-M   'P 1'
#
loop_
_entity.id
_entity.type
_entity.pdbx_description
1 polymer ?
#
loop_
_entity_poly.entity_id
_entity_poly.type
_entity_poly.pdbx_seq_one_letter_code
_entity_poly.pdbx_strand_id
1 'polypeptide(L)'
;LDADLGPQSYLGPEFPPAVTPTSPRRYSPGPKDLLAEDDVPREPRRILIHRGSTGLGFNIVGGEDGEGIFISFILAGGPADLSGELRKGDQILSVS
;
A
#
# COMPACT_ATOMS: atom_id res chain seq x y z
N LEU A 1 60.15 -29.67 9.93
CA LEU A 1 60.00 -28.40 9.18
C LEU A 1 58.58 -27.92 9.43
N ASP A 2 58.18 -27.73 10.70
CA ASP A 2 58.41 -26.52 11.49
C ASP A 2 58.02 -25.23 10.76
N ALA A 3 56.79 -24.78 11.03
CA ALA A 3 56.42 -23.38 11.07
C ALA A 3 55.36 -23.22 12.16
N ASP A 4 55.89 -22.94 13.34
CA ASP A 4 55.28 -22.51 14.58
C ASP A 4 54.63 -21.12 14.42
N LEU A 5 53.36 -20.98 14.81
CA LEU A 5 52.78 -19.73 15.32
C LEU A 5 51.69 -20.10 16.34
N GLY A 6 52.07 -20.03 17.62
CA GLY A 6 51.20 -20.24 18.77
C GLY A 6 50.24 -19.07 19.08
N PRO A 7 49.90 -18.81 20.36
CA PRO A 7 48.56 -19.14 20.85
C PRO A 7 47.83 -17.94 21.50
N GLN A 8 46.58 -18.19 21.94
CA GLN A 8 45.86 -17.45 22.99
C GLN A 8 45.50 -15.99 22.67
N SER A 9 44.46 -15.37 23.20
CA SER A 9 43.25 -15.74 23.92
C SER A 9 42.52 -14.42 24.13
N TYR A 10 41.25 -14.30 23.73
CA TYR A 10 40.38 -13.31 24.36
C TYR A 10 39.10 -14.02 24.79
N LEU A 11 39.12 -14.38 26.07
CA LEU A 11 38.00 -14.78 26.88
C LEU A 11 36.96 -13.66 26.94
N GLY A 12 35.69 -14.03 26.85
CA GLY A 12 34.56 -13.26 27.38
C GLY A 12 33.28 -13.36 26.54
N PRO A 13 32.10 -13.37 27.17
CA PRO A 13 31.66 -14.34 28.16
C PRO A 13 30.45 -15.14 27.65
N GLU A 14 30.49 -16.44 27.91
CA GLU A 14 29.40 -17.32 28.37
C GLU A 14 27.96 -16.80 28.18
N PHE A 15 27.34 -17.14 27.03
CA PHE A 15 25.88 -17.17 26.94
C PHE A 15 25.38 -18.57 27.30
N PRO A 16 24.49 -18.69 28.31
CA PRO A 16 23.92 -19.98 28.71
C PRO A 16 23.10 -20.61 27.57
N PRO A 17 22.92 -21.95 27.59
CA PRO A 17 22.30 -22.69 26.51
C PRO A 17 20.85 -22.24 26.28
N ALA A 18 20.51 -22.02 25.01
CA ALA A 18 19.18 -21.86 24.43
C ALA A 18 18.01 -21.81 25.43
N VAL A 19 17.68 -20.61 25.92
CA VAL A 19 16.29 -20.33 26.29
C VAL A 19 15.50 -20.25 25.00
N THR A 20 14.84 -21.35 24.65
CA THR A 20 13.81 -21.38 23.63
C THR A 20 12.85 -20.20 23.88
N PRO A 21 12.49 -19.37 22.88
CA PRO A 21 11.34 -18.50 23.02
C PRO A 21 10.08 -19.39 23.04
N THR A 22 9.81 -19.97 24.21
CA THR A 22 8.54 -20.61 24.54
C THR A 22 7.52 -19.48 24.69
N SER A 23 6.99 -18.99 23.56
CA SER A 23 5.67 -18.39 23.36
C SER A 23 5.70 -17.39 22.19
N PRO A 24 4.93 -17.62 21.10
CA PRO A 24 4.76 -16.65 20.04
C PRO A 24 3.72 -15.61 20.51
N ARG A 25 4.10 -14.68 21.39
CA ARG A 25 3.18 -13.63 21.85
C ARG A 25 3.75 -12.22 21.76
N ARG A 26 4.84 -12.02 21.02
CA ARG A 26 5.48 -10.70 20.87
C ARG A 26 5.92 -10.32 19.45
N TYR A 27 5.22 -10.87 18.46
CA TYR A 27 5.02 -10.21 17.16
C TYR A 27 3.53 -9.93 17.00
N SER A 28 3.00 -9.03 17.82
CA SER A 28 1.83 -8.27 17.40
C SER A 28 2.40 -7.07 16.65
N PRO A 29 2.26 -6.96 15.33
CA PRO A 29 2.31 -5.65 14.70
C PRO A 29 1.27 -4.82 15.45
N GLY A 30 1.71 -3.78 16.17
CA GLY A 30 0.77 -2.81 16.70
C GLY A 30 -0.11 -2.32 15.55
N PRO A 31 -1.40 -2.03 15.78
CA PRO A 31 -2.29 -1.64 14.71
C PRO A 31 -1.82 -0.29 14.16
N LYS A 32 -1.01 -0.32 13.10
CA LYS A 32 -0.54 0.86 12.36
C LYS A 32 -1.49 1.23 11.21
N ASP A 33 -2.64 0.56 11.11
CA ASP A 33 -3.70 0.86 10.15
C ASP A 33 -4.86 1.67 10.75
N LEU A 34 -4.77 2.09 12.02
CA LEU A 34 -5.88 2.75 12.72
C LEU A 34 -6.00 4.26 12.50
N LEU A 35 -5.25 4.86 11.57
CA LEU A 35 -5.33 6.31 11.33
C LEU A 35 -5.32 6.61 9.83
N ALA A 36 -6.52 6.87 9.31
CA ALA A 36 -6.84 7.72 8.16
C ALA A 36 -7.18 7.09 6.78
N GLU A 37 -7.30 5.77 6.63
CA GLU A 37 -7.69 5.16 5.33
C GLU A 37 -9.15 4.63 5.30
N ASP A 38 -9.99 4.95 6.29
CA ASP A 38 -11.31 4.31 6.43
C ASP A 38 -12.47 5.27 6.69
N ASP A 39 -12.36 6.52 6.25
CA ASP A 39 -13.51 7.43 6.22
C ASP A 39 -13.64 8.11 4.86
N VAL A 40 -13.46 7.33 3.78
CA VAL A 40 -13.93 7.76 2.47
C VAL A 40 -15.45 7.63 2.49
N PRO A 41 -16.20 8.74 2.42
CA PRO A 41 -17.65 8.66 2.41
C PRO A 41 -18.07 7.82 1.21
N ARG A 42 -18.79 6.72 1.46
CA ARG A 42 -19.31 5.82 0.41
C ARG A 42 -20.50 6.42 -0.35
N GLU A 43 -20.79 7.69 -0.12
CA GLU A 43 -21.89 8.42 -0.71
C GLU A 43 -21.53 8.90 -2.13
N PRO A 44 -22.49 8.86 -3.09
CA PRO A 44 -22.27 9.35 -4.44
C PRO A 44 -21.81 10.81 -4.46
N ARG A 45 -20.71 11.07 -5.18
CA ARG A 45 -20.14 12.42 -5.37
C ARG A 45 -20.27 12.83 -6.83
N ARG A 46 -20.68 14.07 -7.07
CA ARG A 46 -20.66 14.67 -8.42
C ARG A 46 -19.34 15.39 -8.61
N ILE A 47 -18.55 14.92 -9.57
CA ILE A 47 -17.23 15.47 -9.88
C ILE A 47 -17.30 16.13 -11.26
N LEU A 48 -16.69 17.31 -11.40
CA LEU A 48 -16.51 17.98 -12.68
C LEU A 48 -15.06 17.87 -13.12
N ILE A 49 -14.81 17.26 -14.27
CA ILE A 49 -13.46 17.17 -14.86
C ILE A 49 -13.47 17.88 -16.20
N HIS A 50 -12.65 18.91 -16.34
CA HIS A 50 -12.45 19.60 -17.61
C HIS A 50 -11.55 18.75 -18.52
N ARG A 51 -12.03 18.44 -19.71
CA ARG A 51 -11.28 17.64 -20.68
C ARG A 51 -10.00 18.36 -21.14
N GLY A 52 -8.85 17.70 -20.99
CA GLY A 52 -7.58 18.14 -21.55
C GLY A 52 -7.41 17.71 -23.01
N SER A 53 -6.28 18.06 -23.63
CA SER A 53 -5.99 17.73 -25.04
C SER A 53 -5.98 16.23 -25.35
N THR A 54 -5.62 15.39 -24.37
CA THR A 54 -5.55 13.93 -24.51
C THR A 54 -6.75 13.18 -23.91
N GLY A 55 -7.71 13.89 -23.31
CA GLY A 55 -8.87 13.27 -22.65
C GLY A 55 -9.03 13.69 -21.19
N LEU A 56 -9.64 12.82 -20.38
CA LEU A 56 -9.96 13.08 -18.97
C LEU A 56 -8.86 12.61 -18.00
N GLY A 57 -7.96 11.72 -18.43
CA GLY A 57 -6.83 11.27 -17.60
C GLY A 57 -7.15 10.12 -16.63
N PHE A 58 -8.12 9.26 -16.94
CA PHE A 58 -8.37 8.03 -16.18
C PHE A 58 -8.78 6.88 -17.12
N ASN A 59 -8.66 5.65 -16.63
CA ASN A 59 -9.14 4.45 -17.30
C ASN A 59 -10.32 3.85 -16.52
N ILE A 60 -11.19 3.13 -17.24
CA ILE A 60 -12.32 2.39 -16.68
C ILE A 60 -12.18 0.89 -16.90
N VAL A 61 -12.86 0.10 -16.07
CA VAL A 61 -13.08 -1.35 -16.23
C VAL A 61 -14.55 -1.67 -15.93
N GLY A 62 -15.00 -2.86 -16.34
CA GLY A 62 -16.38 -3.33 -16.15
C GLY A 62 -17.37 -2.78 -17.18
N GLY A 63 -18.67 -2.89 -16.90
CA GLY A 63 -19.76 -2.48 -17.78
C GLY A 63 -20.28 -3.55 -18.74
N GLU A 64 -19.68 -4.75 -18.74
CA GLU A 64 -20.22 -5.92 -19.42
C GLU A 64 -21.15 -6.71 -18.48
N ASP A 65 -22.14 -7.42 -19.02
CA ASP A 65 -23.03 -8.33 -18.29
C ASP A 65 -23.72 -7.78 -17.03
N GLY A 66 -23.93 -6.45 -16.97
CA GLY A 66 -24.56 -5.79 -15.83
C GLY A 66 -23.61 -5.51 -14.66
N GLU A 67 -22.31 -5.68 -14.84
CA GLU A 67 -21.31 -5.26 -13.86
C GLU A 67 -21.18 -3.73 -13.78
N GLY A 68 -20.80 -3.23 -12.60
CA GLY A 68 -20.53 -1.81 -12.41
C GLY A 68 -19.35 -1.32 -13.25
N ILE A 69 -19.28 -0.01 -13.48
CA ILE A 69 -18.17 0.64 -14.18
C ILE A 69 -17.29 1.32 -13.14
N PHE A 70 -15.99 1.01 -13.13
CA PHE A 70 -15.07 1.46 -12.09
C PHE A 70 -13.83 2.14 -12.65
N ILE A 71 -13.29 3.10 -11.91
CA ILE A 71 -12.00 3.72 -12.22
C ILE A 71 -10.87 2.75 -11.89
N SER A 72 -10.10 2.34 -12.91
CA SER A 72 -8.99 1.40 -12.73
C SER A 72 -7.63 2.08 -12.56
N PHE A 73 -7.47 3.27 -13.14
CA PHE A 73 -6.23 4.03 -13.13
C PHE A 73 -6.50 5.53 -13.28
N ILE A 74 -5.67 6.35 -12.63
CA ILE A 74 -5.64 7.81 -12.78
C ILE A 74 -4.24 8.21 -13.26
N LEU A 75 -4.17 8.97 -14.34
CA LEU A 75 -2.93 9.48 -14.90
C LEU A 75 -2.42 10.64 -14.05
N ALA A 76 -1.26 10.45 -13.41
CA ALA A 76 -0.60 11.51 -12.65
C ALA A 76 -0.36 12.77 -13.51
N GLY A 77 -0.70 13.93 -12.97
CA GLY A 77 -0.68 15.22 -13.66
C GLY A 77 -1.77 15.40 -14.73
N GLY A 78 -2.63 14.41 -14.94
CA GLY A 78 -3.77 14.49 -15.86
C GLY A 78 -4.96 15.25 -15.24
N PRO A 79 -6.01 15.59 -16.02
CA PRO A 79 -7.13 16.37 -15.52
C PRO A 79 -7.88 15.74 -14.34
N ALA A 80 -8.04 14.41 -14.32
CA ALA A 80 -8.65 13.68 -13.21
C ALA A 80 -7.81 13.66 -11.93
N ASP A 81 -6.48 13.65 -12.06
CA ASP A 81 -5.57 13.76 -10.91
C ASP A 81 -5.63 15.17 -10.33
N LEU A 82 -5.60 16.18 -11.19
CA LEU A 82 -5.64 17.59 -10.82
C LEU A 82 -6.97 18.02 -10.19
N SER A 83 -8.06 17.30 -10.41
CA SER A 83 -9.31 17.55 -9.67
C SER A 83 -9.19 17.14 -8.20
N GLY A 84 -8.33 16.18 -7.86
CA GLY A 84 -8.14 15.65 -6.50
C GLY A 84 -9.34 14.90 -5.93
N GLU A 85 -10.44 14.82 -6.67
CA GLU A 85 -11.70 14.25 -6.20
C GLU A 85 -11.91 12.81 -6.67
N LEU A 86 -11.49 12.48 -7.89
CA LEU A 86 -11.65 11.15 -8.46
C LEU A 86 -10.58 10.21 -7.89
N ARG A 87 -10.97 8.99 -7.53
CA ARG A 87 -10.07 7.98 -6.96
C ARG A 87 -10.18 6.66 -7.72
N LYS A 88 -9.08 5.90 -7.75
CA LYS A 88 -9.11 4.51 -8.19
C LYS A 88 -10.10 3.73 -7.32
N GLY A 89 -10.96 2.93 -7.94
CA GLY A 89 -12.01 2.19 -7.26
C GLY A 89 -13.34 2.93 -7.14
N ASP A 90 -13.41 4.22 -7.48
CA ASP A 90 -14.70 4.93 -7.58
C ASP A 90 -15.57 4.24 -8.64
N GLN A 91 -16.87 4.08 -8.33
CA GLN A 91 -17.87 3.57 -9.27
C GLN A 91 -18.55 4.74 -9.99
N ILE A 92 -18.61 4.67 -11.32
CA ILE A 92 -19.35 5.63 -12.12
C ILE A 92 -20.82 5.23 -12.12
N LEU A 93 -21.69 6.09 -11.58
CA LEU A 93 -23.13 5.87 -11.53
C LEU A 93 -23.87 6.53 -12.70
N SER A 94 -23.39 7.69 -13.16
CA SER A 94 -23.96 8.43 -14.28
C SER A 94 -22.97 9.46 -14.84
N VAL A 95 -23.23 9.91 -16.08
CA VAL A 95 -22.50 11.00 -16.75
C VAL A 95 -23.54 11.96 -17.33
N SER A 96 -23.31 13.27 -17.20
CA SER A 96 -24.21 14.34 -17.65
C SER A 96 -23.48 15.36 -18.49
#